data_AF-A0A925V9M6-F1
#
_entry.id   AF-A0A925V9M6-F1
#
_cell.length_a   1.000
_cell.length_b   1.000
_cell.length_c   1.000
_cell.angle_alpha   90.00
_cell.angle_beta   90.00
_cell.angle_gamma   90.00
#
_symmetry.space_group_name_H-M   'P 1'
#
loop_
_entity.id
_entity.type
_entity.pdbx_description
1 polymer ?
#
loop_
_entity_poly.entity_id
_entity_poly.type
_entity_poly.pdbx_seq_one_letter_code
_entity_poly.pdbx_strand_id
1 'polypeptide(L)'
;MARREGDEHSAHGDDALGEDGVTEPAQAPVGGGDDEGFDLITSPLRRVRFGRAFVLAGPLGLAIALVLSLWVSTMHVRHSLLVQAETTWRAGDRLALRVQIVAERGGPIADTVITPTLEQGGARHPLPPLAITARGTAGEGSFEVPSTFVPGAAVLELDVRADGVDPIHERIDAQVVRVRAPILPTPVVSGSTLQYADDSDAQLEQWPIVLRASGRLLAGFDNELFVRVTDAHGKPFVGAVEVRLLDGELMGLVGAAKQPPALFIGSTDTLGLVRLFGPLGSDVIRIEVRARPPGAAEQVRRLRLVSFAGGVDIEVSPDIVRPGDAIEVKAWGLSAKLPILVDVHGGDGAFVDVMHPPVVGREPPRPWIAPPGSEGIAQLEAHNHVTAPGESTAFARVLVSDVDPGAPVGLSPLLAAYRATLEERHIEVGYDAVLERAYLDAIANASLTPSEVASARHYLLATLPAAIHGPPVALVTRERLETELGVVRGRWRIAMRVFLLGGGALFLGVMAVGMVRSHRRAAALTLAELRRDHDPADLRGLAEVESQVIAASRAGIARGMAVIAIMVGGIALTMFILESLVWVF
;
A
#
# COMPACT_ATOMS: atom_id res chain seq x y z
N MET A 1 3.61 -51.78 -21.42
CA MET A 1 5.05 -51.84 -21.78
C MET A 1 5.80 -51.18 -20.63
N ALA A 2 6.52 -51.92 -19.78
CA ALA A 2 7.87 -52.48 -20.00
C ALA A 2 8.92 -51.35 -20.02
N ARG A 3 10.04 -51.37 -19.27
CA ARG A 3 10.76 -52.36 -18.41
C ARG A 3 11.80 -51.55 -17.57
N ARG A 4 12.44 -51.97 -16.46
CA ARG A 4 12.51 -53.21 -15.64
C ARG A 4 13.22 -52.89 -14.28
N GLU A 5 13.16 -53.81 -13.30
CA GLU A 5 14.18 -54.18 -12.24
C GLU A 5 14.97 -53.11 -11.44
N GLY A 6 15.32 -53.33 -10.16
CA GLY A 6 15.05 -54.47 -9.26
C GLY A 6 16.11 -54.58 -8.15
N ASP A 7 15.69 -54.84 -6.91
CA ASP A 7 16.22 -55.90 -6.03
C ASP A 7 15.81 -55.68 -4.55
N GLU A 8 15.05 -56.65 -4.04
CA GLU A 8 14.92 -56.94 -2.62
C GLU A 8 16.04 -57.92 -2.23
N HIS A 9 16.61 -57.84 -1.03
CA HIS A 9 16.68 -59.02 -0.16
C HIS A 9 16.97 -58.68 1.31
N SER A 10 16.65 -59.66 2.17
CA SER A 10 16.44 -59.49 3.61
C SER A 10 17.36 -60.41 4.44
N ALA A 11 17.39 -60.11 5.75
CA ALA A 11 17.49 -61.06 6.88
C ALA A 11 18.86 -61.59 7.36
N HIS A 12 18.99 -61.55 8.71
CA HIS A 12 19.78 -62.37 9.66
C HIS A 12 21.30 -62.56 9.40
N GLY A 13 22.19 -62.55 10.40
CA GLY A 13 22.20 -63.35 11.65
C GLY A 13 22.94 -64.67 11.37
N ASP A 14 23.85 -65.19 12.20
CA ASP A 14 24.30 -64.81 13.55
C ASP A 14 25.70 -65.43 13.81
N ASP A 15 26.24 -65.21 15.02
CA ASP A 15 27.18 -66.06 15.77
C ASP A 15 28.70 -66.22 15.45
N ALA A 16 29.42 -66.32 16.59
CA ALA A 16 30.63 -67.11 16.91
C ALA A 16 32.06 -66.51 16.73
N LEU A 17 33.03 -66.75 17.64
CA LEU A 17 33.04 -67.29 19.03
C LEU A 17 34.43 -67.05 19.69
N GLY A 18 34.51 -67.07 21.02
CA GLY A 18 35.74 -67.36 21.80
C GLY A 18 36.63 -66.16 22.23
N GLU A 19 37.36 -66.20 23.35
CA GLU A 19 37.36 -67.20 24.44
C GLU A 19 38.01 -66.62 25.73
N ASP A 20 37.81 -67.30 26.88
CA ASP A 20 38.22 -66.84 28.22
C ASP A 20 39.74 -66.93 28.52
N GLY A 21 40.20 -66.20 29.55
CA GLY A 21 41.59 -66.26 30.04
C GLY A 21 41.83 -65.62 31.41
N VAL A 22 41.57 -66.37 32.50
CA VAL A 22 41.81 -65.96 33.89
C VAL A 22 43.27 -66.17 34.30
N THR A 23 43.91 -65.22 35.00
CA THR A 23 44.92 -65.50 36.05
C THR A 23 45.29 -64.27 36.92
N GLU A 24 44.91 -64.32 38.19
CA GLU A 24 45.71 -63.80 39.32
C GLU A 24 46.77 -64.88 39.70
N PRO A 25 47.79 -64.66 40.58
CA PRO A 25 47.86 -63.66 41.66
C PRO A 25 49.23 -62.96 41.88
N ALA A 26 49.29 -62.18 42.98
CA ALA A 26 50.42 -62.00 43.91
C ALA A 26 50.96 -60.55 44.10
N GLN A 27 50.34 -59.81 45.03
CA GLN A 27 50.99 -58.69 45.73
C GLN A 27 50.74 -58.75 47.25
N ALA A 28 51.84 -58.93 47.99
CA ALA A 28 52.08 -58.58 49.40
C ALA A 28 53.56 -58.96 49.71
N PRO A 29 54.31 -58.27 50.61
CA PRO A 29 53.78 -57.58 51.79
C PRO A 29 54.38 -56.19 52.14
N VAL A 30 53.52 -55.36 52.76
CA VAL A 30 53.71 -54.61 54.03
C VAL A 30 55.02 -53.84 54.33
N GLY A 31 54.84 -52.54 54.63
CA GLY A 31 55.76 -51.68 55.38
C GLY A 31 56.16 -50.44 54.56
N GLY A 32 55.85 -49.20 54.92
CA GLY A 32 55.34 -48.63 56.17
C GLY A 32 56.16 -47.39 56.50
N GLY A 33 55.55 -46.20 56.58
CA GLY A 33 56.26 -44.95 56.85
C GLY A 33 55.59 -43.72 56.23
N ASP A 34 54.87 -43.00 57.09
CA ASP A 34 54.78 -41.53 57.20
C ASP A 34 54.21 -40.69 56.04
N ASP A 35 52.95 -40.28 56.24
CA ASP A 35 52.34 -39.07 55.66
C ASP A 35 53.10 -37.81 56.12
N GLU A 36 53.66 -37.03 55.19
CA GLU A 36 53.75 -35.56 55.32
C GLU A 36 54.08 -34.90 53.97
N GLY A 37 53.05 -34.54 53.20
CA GLY A 37 53.24 -33.87 51.90
C GLY A 37 51.96 -33.49 51.15
N PHE A 38 51.66 -32.19 51.11
CA PHE A 38 50.66 -31.55 50.23
C PHE A 38 49.16 -31.85 50.48
N ASP A 39 48.61 -31.48 51.64
CA ASP A 39 47.15 -31.29 51.80
C ASP A 39 46.78 -29.91 52.40
N LEU A 40 47.30 -28.83 51.78
CA LEU A 40 47.19 -27.45 52.28
C LEU A 40 46.41 -26.50 51.34
N ILE A 41 45.62 -27.01 50.38
CA ILE A 41 44.86 -26.18 49.40
C ILE A 41 43.37 -26.61 49.25
N THR A 42 42.79 -27.28 50.24
CA THR A 42 41.53 -28.04 50.10
C THR A 42 40.49 -27.81 51.20
N SER A 43 40.24 -26.55 51.62
CA SER A 43 39.03 -26.23 52.42
C SER A 43 38.31 -24.92 52.05
N PRO A 44 37.33 -24.96 51.11
CA PRO A 44 36.43 -23.83 50.88
C PRO A 44 34.94 -24.17 50.69
N LEU A 45 34.42 -25.31 51.22
CA LEU A 45 33.07 -25.81 50.89
C LEU A 45 31.89 -24.85 51.17
N ARG A 46 32.05 -23.83 52.03
CA ARG A 46 31.02 -22.79 52.26
C ARG A 46 31.16 -21.53 51.37
N ARG A 47 32.30 -21.33 50.69
CA ARG A 47 32.55 -20.15 49.81
C ARG A 47 32.11 -20.39 48.35
N VAL A 48 31.97 -21.64 47.93
CA VAL A 48 31.64 -22.05 46.56
C VAL A 48 30.27 -21.51 46.07
N ARG A 49 29.26 -21.38 46.95
CA ARG A 49 27.90 -20.97 46.54
C ARG A 49 27.82 -19.54 46.02
N PHE A 50 28.47 -18.58 46.68
CA PHE A 50 28.48 -17.17 46.23
C PHE A 50 29.31 -16.98 44.96
N GLY A 51 30.47 -17.67 44.88
CA GLY A 51 31.32 -17.64 43.68
C GLY A 51 30.64 -18.25 42.44
N ARG A 52 30.01 -19.43 42.58
CA ARG A 52 29.28 -20.06 41.47
C ARG A 52 28.08 -19.22 41.01
N ALA A 53 27.32 -18.61 41.92
CA ALA A 53 26.23 -17.72 41.55
C ALA A 53 26.72 -16.52 40.72
N PHE A 54 27.84 -15.89 41.10
CA PHE A 54 28.44 -14.80 40.33
C PHE A 54 28.98 -15.25 38.96
N VAL A 55 29.69 -16.38 38.89
CA VAL A 55 30.26 -16.90 37.63
C VAL A 55 29.17 -17.31 36.63
N LEU A 56 27.99 -17.75 37.10
CA LEU A 56 26.86 -18.10 36.24
C LEU A 56 25.98 -16.91 35.86
N ALA A 57 25.78 -15.94 36.78
CA ALA A 57 24.88 -14.81 36.55
C ALA A 57 25.32 -13.88 35.41
N GLY A 58 26.63 -13.64 35.26
CA GLY A 58 27.17 -12.79 34.17
C GLY A 58 26.87 -13.35 32.77
N PRO A 59 27.33 -14.58 32.44
CA PRO A 59 27.03 -15.22 31.17
C PRO A 59 25.53 -15.42 30.92
N LEU A 60 24.75 -15.77 31.95
CA LEU A 60 23.30 -15.93 31.83
C LEU A 60 22.60 -14.61 31.51
N GLY A 61 22.97 -13.51 32.18
CA GLY A 61 22.44 -12.18 31.89
C GLY A 61 22.78 -11.72 30.47
N LEU A 62 24.00 -11.99 30.00
CA LEU A 62 24.39 -11.72 28.62
C LEU A 62 23.59 -12.58 27.61
N ALA A 63 23.40 -13.88 27.88
CA ALA A 63 22.60 -14.75 27.03
C ALA A 63 21.14 -14.26 26.91
N ILE A 64 20.53 -13.83 28.02
CA ILE A 64 19.19 -13.22 28.04
C ILE A 64 19.16 -11.93 27.20
N ALA A 65 20.16 -11.05 27.35
CA ALA A 65 20.25 -9.82 26.57
C ALA A 65 20.42 -10.07 25.06
N LEU A 66 21.19 -11.10 24.68
CA LEU A 66 21.34 -11.55 23.29
C LEU A 66 20.03 -12.08 22.72
N VAL A 67 19.36 -13.01 23.42
CA VAL A 67 18.08 -13.60 22.97
C VAL A 67 16.98 -12.54 22.83
N LEU A 68 16.86 -11.64 23.80
CA LEU A 68 15.87 -10.55 23.74
C LEU A 68 16.20 -9.52 22.66
N SER A 69 17.48 -9.23 22.41
CA SER A 69 17.86 -8.31 21.32
C SER A 69 17.60 -8.92 19.95
N LEU A 70 17.88 -10.22 19.77
CA LEU A 70 17.56 -10.96 18.56
C LEU A 70 16.03 -11.02 18.33
N TRP A 71 15.25 -11.23 19.40
CA TRP A 71 13.79 -11.19 19.33
C TRP A 71 13.28 -9.80 18.92
N VAL A 72 13.80 -8.73 19.51
CA VAL A 72 13.45 -7.34 19.15
C VAL A 72 13.87 -6.99 17.71
N SER A 73 15.03 -7.49 17.22
CA SER A 73 15.40 -7.30 15.80
C SER A 73 14.50 -8.09 14.84
N THR A 74 13.89 -9.20 15.27
CA THR A 74 12.85 -9.90 14.48
C THR A 74 11.45 -9.25 14.53
N MET A 75 11.28 -8.13 15.23
CA MET A 75 10.04 -7.36 15.16
C MET A 75 10.03 -6.44 13.95
N HIS A 76 9.03 -6.58 13.09
CA HIS A 76 8.79 -5.78 11.90
C HIS A 76 7.28 -5.63 11.67
N VAL A 77 6.85 -4.58 10.95
CA VAL A 77 5.43 -4.37 10.64
C VAL A 77 5.00 -5.35 9.56
N ARG A 78 4.42 -6.48 9.98
CA ARG A 78 3.97 -7.58 9.09
C ARG A 78 2.75 -7.20 8.25
N HIS A 79 1.80 -6.53 8.88
CA HIS A 79 0.51 -6.15 8.31
C HIS A 79 0.24 -4.68 8.64
N SER A 80 -0.39 -3.99 7.71
CA SER A 80 -0.89 -2.62 7.86
C SER A 80 -2.20 -2.49 7.10
N LEU A 81 -2.99 -1.47 7.42
CA LEU A 81 -4.27 -1.20 6.76
C LEU A 81 -4.17 0.05 5.90
N LEU A 82 -4.76 -0.04 4.72
CA LEU A 82 -5.17 1.10 3.89
C LEU A 82 -6.70 1.11 3.88
N VAL A 83 -7.31 2.21 4.32
CA VAL A 83 -8.76 2.39 4.32
C VAL A 83 -9.13 3.52 3.37
N GLN A 84 -10.05 3.21 2.47
CA GLN A 84 -10.66 4.12 1.52
C GLN A 84 -12.14 4.31 1.89
N ALA A 85 -12.49 5.52 2.32
CA ALA A 85 -13.81 5.89 2.82
C ALA A 85 -13.99 7.40 2.86
N GLU A 86 -15.22 7.88 2.64
CA GLU A 86 -15.55 9.27 2.92
C GLU A 86 -15.46 9.57 4.42
N THR A 87 -14.95 10.76 4.77
CA THR A 87 -14.92 11.27 6.16
C THR A 87 -15.93 12.38 6.41
N THR A 88 -16.63 12.85 5.37
CA THR A 88 -17.72 13.84 5.47
C THR A 88 -19.05 13.21 5.02
N TRP A 89 -19.98 13.08 5.96
CA TRP A 89 -21.21 12.30 5.78
C TRP A 89 -22.45 13.18 5.81
N ARG A 90 -23.53 12.77 5.15
CA ARG A 90 -24.88 13.30 5.40
C ARG A 90 -25.76 12.15 5.87
N ALA A 91 -26.70 12.42 6.78
CA ALA A 91 -27.61 11.41 7.28
C ALA A 91 -28.52 10.90 6.15
N GLY A 92 -28.58 9.58 5.96
CA GLY A 92 -29.30 8.92 4.87
C GLY A 92 -28.50 8.73 3.56
N ASP A 93 -27.27 9.24 3.46
CA ASP A 93 -26.41 8.96 2.29
C ASP A 93 -25.98 7.48 2.26
N ARG A 94 -25.85 6.91 1.06
CA ARG A 94 -25.09 5.67 0.82
C ARG A 94 -23.66 6.02 0.47
N LEU A 95 -22.70 5.38 1.14
CA LEU A 95 -21.26 5.62 1.01
C LEU A 95 -20.51 4.30 0.82
N ALA A 96 -19.40 4.33 0.07
CA ALA A 96 -18.53 3.18 -0.10
C ALA A 96 -17.44 3.10 0.98
N LEU A 97 -16.98 1.87 1.21
CA LEU A 97 -15.87 1.52 2.08
C LEU A 97 -15.05 0.40 1.45
N ARG A 98 -13.75 0.63 1.27
CA ARG A 98 -12.77 -0.41 0.95
C ARG A 98 -11.68 -0.43 2.04
N VAL A 99 -11.37 -1.62 2.53
CA VAL A 99 -10.31 -1.86 3.53
C VAL A 99 -9.36 -2.89 2.96
N GLN A 100 -8.09 -2.52 2.77
CA GLN A 100 -7.04 -3.40 2.28
C GLN A 100 -6.04 -3.71 3.40
N ILE A 101 -5.79 -5.00 3.61
CA ILE A 101 -4.69 -5.52 4.43
C ILE A 101 -3.44 -5.58 3.55
N VAL A 102 -2.51 -4.67 3.81
CA VAL A 102 -1.20 -4.61 3.16
C VAL A 102 -0.20 -5.42 3.99
N ALA A 103 0.07 -6.65 3.53
CA ALA A 103 1.08 -7.53 4.07
C ALA A 103 2.47 -7.22 3.47
N GLU A 104 3.53 -7.33 4.27
CA GLU A 104 4.92 -7.20 3.82
C GLU A 104 5.29 -8.25 2.76
N ARG A 105 4.82 -9.49 2.96
CA ARG A 105 4.92 -10.55 1.96
C ARG A 105 3.62 -10.63 1.20
N GLY A 106 3.64 -10.28 -0.08
CA GLY A 106 2.49 -10.42 -0.95
C GLY A 106 2.02 -11.88 -1.04
N GLY A 107 0.72 -12.09 -0.84
CA GLY A 107 0.09 -13.40 -0.84
C GLY A 107 -1.40 -13.30 -0.49
N PRO A 108 -2.17 -14.38 -0.60
CA PRO A 108 -3.54 -14.43 -0.08
C PRO A 108 -3.54 -14.50 1.46
N ILE A 109 -4.62 -14.04 2.08
CA ILE A 109 -4.86 -14.11 3.54
C ILE A 109 -6.16 -14.88 3.77
N ALA A 110 -6.10 -16.00 4.52
CA ALA A 110 -7.27 -16.84 4.76
C ALA A 110 -8.20 -16.24 5.85
N ASP A 111 -9.46 -16.67 5.84
CA ASP A 111 -10.48 -16.38 6.86
C ASP A 111 -10.58 -14.91 7.29
N THR A 112 -10.38 -14.00 6.34
CA THR A 112 -10.47 -12.56 6.59
C THR A 112 -11.91 -12.15 6.84
N VAL A 113 -12.13 -11.42 7.93
CA VAL A 113 -13.40 -10.80 8.31
C VAL A 113 -13.12 -9.35 8.70
N ILE A 114 -13.82 -8.43 8.05
CA ILE A 114 -13.72 -6.98 8.31
C ILE A 114 -15.11 -6.50 8.68
N THR A 115 -15.30 -6.06 9.92
CA THR A 115 -16.58 -5.61 10.46
C THR A 115 -16.54 -4.11 10.75
N PRO A 116 -17.26 -3.28 9.97
CA PRO A 116 -17.38 -1.87 10.26
C PRO A 116 -18.50 -1.59 11.28
N THR A 117 -18.34 -0.52 12.05
CA THR A 117 -19.38 0.02 12.94
C THR A 117 -19.34 1.54 12.90
N LEU A 118 -20.50 2.18 12.71
CA LEU A 118 -20.60 3.63 12.81
C LEU A 118 -20.94 4.03 14.25
N GLU A 119 -20.33 5.08 14.76
CA GLU A 119 -20.58 5.61 16.10
C GLU A 119 -20.87 7.11 16.04
N GLN A 120 -21.93 7.56 16.70
CA GLN A 120 -22.15 8.98 16.96
C GLN A 120 -22.72 9.19 18.37
N GLY A 121 -22.06 10.03 19.17
CA GLY A 121 -22.52 10.36 20.53
C GLY A 121 -22.62 9.15 21.46
N GLY A 122 -21.80 8.12 21.27
CA GLY A 122 -21.87 6.85 22.01
C GLY A 122 -22.93 5.86 21.51
N ALA A 123 -23.78 6.22 20.55
CA ALA A 123 -24.67 5.27 19.88
C ALA A 123 -23.91 4.52 18.78
N ARG A 124 -23.87 3.18 18.88
CA ARG A 124 -23.18 2.29 17.93
C ARG A 124 -24.17 1.66 16.95
N HIS A 125 -23.86 1.74 15.67
CA HIS A 125 -24.63 1.20 14.55
C HIS A 125 -23.74 0.18 13.81
N PRO A 126 -23.81 -1.12 14.18
CA PRO A 126 -23.00 -2.15 13.53
C PRO A 126 -23.45 -2.35 12.09
N LEU A 127 -22.50 -2.48 11.19
CA LEU A 127 -22.74 -2.76 9.77
C LEU A 127 -22.47 -4.25 9.46
N PRO A 128 -23.02 -4.78 8.36
CA PRO A 128 -22.63 -6.11 7.87
C PRO A 128 -21.12 -6.19 7.62
N PRO A 129 -20.48 -7.36 7.81
CA PRO A 129 -19.09 -7.55 7.40
C PRO A 129 -18.89 -7.25 5.91
N LEU A 130 -17.76 -6.63 5.57
CA LEU A 130 -17.43 -6.31 4.19
C LEU A 130 -17.27 -7.59 3.35
N ALA A 131 -17.65 -7.49 2.08
CA ALA A 131 -17.53 -8.60 1.16
C ALA A 131 -16.07 -8.74 0.71
N ILE A 132 -15.51 -9.93 0.88
CA ILE A 132 -14.08 -10.17 0.82
C ILE A 132 -13.65 -10.53 -0.61
N THR A 133 -12.64 -9.84 -1.13
CA THR A 133 -12.05 -10.10 -2.45
C THR A 133 -11.40 -11.49 -2.50
N ALA A 134 -11.28 -12.08 -3.70
CA ALA A 134 -10.85 -13.47 -3.88
C ALA A 134 -9.46 -13.85 -3.32
N ARG A 135 -8.63 -12.88 -2.92
CA ARG A 135 -7.34 -13.12 -2.24
C ARG A 135 -7.40 -12.94 -0.72
N GLY A 136 -8.52 -12.51 -0.14
CA GLY A 136 -8.64 -12.16 1.28
C GLY A 136 -7.96 -10.86 1.70
N THR A 137 -7.05 -10.32 0.88
CA THR A 137 -6.26 -9.11 1.18
C THR A 137 -7.06 -7.82 1.23
N ALA A 138 -8.33 -7.81 0.84
CA ALA A 138 -9.19 -6.65 0.92
C ALA A 138 -10.66 -7.06 1.07
N GLY A 139 -11.42 -6.24 1.80
CA GLY A 139 -12.89 -6.27 1.82
C GLY A 139 -13.44 -4.93 1.36
N GLU A 140 -14.57 -4.95 0.67
CA GLU A 140 -15.22 -3.75 0.16
C GLU A 140 -16.75 -3.88 0.17
N GLY A 141 -17.43 -2.75 0.02
CA GLY A 141 -18.88 -2.66 -0.07
C GLY A 141 -19.36 -1.22 0.12
N SER A 142 -20.65 -1.05 0.35
CA SER A 142 -21.23 0.24 0.72
C SER A 142 -22.19 0.10 1.90
N PHE A 143 -22.43 1.22 2.58
CA PHE A 143 -23.25 1.32 3.78
C PHE A 143 -24.12 2.57 3.72
N GLU A 144 -25.25 2.55 4.43
CA GLU A 144 -26.08 3.74 4.63
C GLU A 144 -25.71 4.44 5.93
N VAL A 145 -25.48 5.75 5.87
CA VAL A 145 -25.32 6.59 7.05
C VAL A 145 -26.69 6.70 7.73
N PRO A 146 -26.84 6.33 9.02
CA PRO A 146 -28.14 6.34 9.68
C PRO A 146 -28.85 7.70 9.57
N SER A 147 -30.11 7.69 9.13
CA SER A 147 -30.94 8.89 9.00
C SER A 147 -31.21 9.60 10.34
N THR A 148 -30.94 8.92 11.47
CA THR A 148 -30.97 9.47 12.82
C THR A 148 -29.73 10.27 13.20
N PHE A 149 -28.66 10.26 12.40
CA PHE A 149 -27.46 11.04 12.67
C PHE A 149 -27.73 12.54 12.55
N VAL A 150 -27.13 13.30 13.45
CA VAL A 150 -27.22 14.77 13.49
C VAL A 150 -25.88 15.40 13.09
N PRO A 151 -25.86 16.64 12.58
CA PRO A 151 -24.60 17.31 12.26
C PRO A 151 -23.69 17.43 13.49
N GLY A 152 -22.49 16.87 13.39
CA GLY A 152 -21.57 16.68 14.50
C GLY A 152 -20.51 15.62 14.20
N ALA A 153 -19.55 15.44 15.12
CA ALA A 153 -18.56 14.39 15.01
C ALA A 153 -19.22 13.00 15.01
N ALA A 154 -18.62 12.07 14.28
CA ALA A 154 -18.95 10.65 14.25
C ALA A 154 -17.65 9.85 14.03
N VAL A 155 -17.70 8.53 14.15
CA VAL A 155 -16.54 7.64 13.97
C VAL A 155 -16.94 6.43 13.15
N LEU A 156 -16.09 6.03 12.21
CA LEU A 156 -16.10 4.69 11.62
C LEU A 156 -15.08 3.84 12.37
N GLU A 157 -15.56 2.87 13.13
CA GLU A 157 -14.73 1.82 13.74
C GLU A 157 -14.61 0.63 12.79
N LEU A 158 -13.42 0.02 12.76
CA LEU A 158 -13.13 -1.18 11.97
C LEU A 158 -12.51 -2.25 12.86
N ASP A 159 -13.16 -3.41 12.94
CA ASP A 159 -12.60 -4.63 13.50
C ASP A 159 -12.14 -5.55 12.35
N VAL A 160 -10.83 -5.82 12.27
CA VAL A 160 -10.22 -6.72 11.27
C VAL A 160 -9.65 -7.95 11.94
N ARG A 161 -10.03 -9.13 11.45
CA ARG A 161 -9.51 -10.43 11.87
C ARG A 161 -9.22 -11.28 10.63
N ALA A 162 -8.11 -12.00 10.63
CA ALA A 162 -7.78 -12.95 9.56
C ALA A 162 -6.76 -13.99 10.08
N ASP A 163 -6.60 -15.11 9.38
CA ASP A 163 -5.59 -16.10 9.77
C ASP A 163 -4.16 -15.53 9.60
N GLY A 164 -3.30 -15.78 10.58
CA GLY A 164 -1.93 -15.25 10.64
C GLY A 164 -1.82 -13.72 10.85
N VAL A 165 -2.93 -12.99 11.01
CA VAL A 165 -2.96 -11.53 11.23
C VAL A 165 -3.40 -11.24 12.68
N ASP A 166 -2.57 -10.50 13.43
CA ASP A 166 -2.96 -10.00 14.75
C ASP A 166 -4.23 -9.14 14.63
N PRO A 167 -5.26 -9.31 15.48
CA PRO A 167 -6.51 -8.54 15.37
C PRO A 167 -6.26 -7.03 15.40
N ILE A 168 -6.76 -6.33 14.39
CA ILE A 168 -6.58 -4.87 14.24
C ILE A 168 -7.90 -4.19 14.53
N HIS A 169 -7.87 -3.18 15.41
CA HIS A 169 -8.99 -2.29 15.68
C HIS A 169 -8.59 -0.86 15.35
N GLU A 170 -9.27 -0.23 14.40
CA GLU A 170 -9.00 1.16 14.00
C GLU A 170 -10.24 2.04 14.19
N ARG A 171 -9.99 3.34 14.42
CA ARG A 171 -11.00 4.38 14.51
C ARG A 171 -10.68 5.46 13.48
N ILE A 172 -11.67 5.85 12.70
CA ILE A 172 -11.58 6.88 11.67
C ILE A 172 -12.58 7.96 12.04
N ASP A 173 -12.07 9.15 12.39
CA ASP A 173 -12.90 10.28 12.72
C ASP A 173 -13.61 10.81 11.46
N ALA A 174 -14.89 11.10 11.59
CA ALA A 174 -15.76 11.59 10.53
C ALA A 174 -16.65 12.74 11.02
N GLN A 175 -17.19 13.49 10.08
CA GLN A 175 -18.03 14.66 10.34
C GLN A 175 -19.36 14.52 9.60
N VAL A 176 -20.47 14.43 10.36
CA VAL A 176 -21.81 14.53 9.79
C VAL A 176 -22.12 16.00 9.53
N VAL A 177 -22.60 16.32 8.33
CA VAL A 177 -22.97 17.65 7.87
C VAL A 177 -24.39 17.64 7.28
N ARG A 178 -25.02 18.82 7.18
CA ARG A 178 -26.32 18.95 6.49
C ARG A 178 -26.18 18.86 4.97
N VAL A 179 -25.13 19.49 4.46
CA VAL A 179 -24.77 19.58 3.05
C VAL A 179 -23.27 19.31 2.97
N ARG A 180 -22.87 18.33 2.17
CA ARG A 180 -21.46 18.07 1.82
C ARG A 180 -21.06 19.05 0.70
N ALA A 181 -19.86 19.58 0.76
CA ALA A 181 -19.32 20.39 -0.32
C ALA A 181 -18.95 19.47 -1.50
N PRO A 182 -19.20 19.85 -2.77
CA PRO A 182 -18.78 19.05 -3.91
C PRO A 182 -17.26 18.80 -3.90
N ILE A 183 -16.88 17.54 -4.10
CA ILE A 183 -15.49 17.11 -4.25
C ILE A 183 -15.08 17.36 -5.70
N LEU A 184 -14.10 18.24 -5.91
CA LEU A 184 -13.56 18.50 -7.24
C LEU A 184 -12.70 17.31 -7.70
N PRO A 185 -12.95 16.74 -8.89
CA PRO A 185 -12.08 15.69 -9.43
C PRO A 185 -10.73 16.28 -9.84
N THR A 186 -9.69 15.46 -9.83
CA THR A 186 -8.36 15.82 -10.33
C THR A 186 -8.36 15.73 -11.86
N PRO A 187 -8.07 16.82 -12.60
CA PRO A 187 -7.92 16.76 -14.05
C PRO A 187 -6.77 15.85 -14.45
N VAL A 188 -6.98 15.02 -15.46
CA VAL A 188 -6.01 14.00 -15.87
C VAL A 188 -5.73 14.06 -17.35
N VAL A 189 -4.44 14.18 -17.66
CA VAL A 189 -3.89 14.30 -19.01
C VAL A 189 -3.00 13.07 -19.26
N SER A 190 -2.93 12.56 -20.49
CA SER A 190 -2.02 11.43 -20.80
C SER A 190 -0.58 11.85 -20.56
N GLY A 191 0.06 11.26 -19.54
CA GLY A 191 1.46 11.53 -19.18
C GLY A 191 2.49 11.06 -20.22
N SER A 192 2.03 10.58 -21.38
CA SER A 192 2.88 10.16 -22.49
C SER A 192 3.74 11.31 -23.00
N THR A 193 5.06 11.08 -23.10
CA THR A 193 5.99 12.04 -23.71
C THR A 193 5.65 12.36 -25.17
N LEU A 194 4.83 11.53 -25.81
CA LEU A 194 4.30 11.78 -27.15
C LEU A 194 3.36 12.99 -27.19
N GLN A 195 2.78 13.46 -26.07
CA GLN A 195 1.96 14.67 -26.08
C GLN A 195 2.74 15.95 -26.39
N TYR A 196 4.04 16.02 -26.07
CA TYR A 196 4.85 17.24 -26.28
C TYR A 196 5.16 17.57 -27.75
N ALA A 197 4.69 16.74 -28.69
CA ALA A 197 4.85 16.92 -30.14
C ALA A 197 3.49 16.93 -30.86
N ASP A 198 2.55 17.75 -30.37
CA ASP A 198 1.30 18.02 -31.10
C ASP A 198 1.58 18.80 -32.39
N ASP A 199 1.19 18.21 -33.52
CA ASP A 199 1.34 18.73 -34.87
C ASP A 199 -0.03 19.00 -35.54
N SER A 200 -1.08 19.14 -34.74
CA SER A 200 -2.42 19.56 -35.19
C SER A 200 -2.40 20.94 -35.87
N ASP A 201 -3.18 21.09 -36.94
CA ASP A 201 -3.38 22.37 -37.61
C ASP A 201 -4.06 23.38 -36.65
N ALA A 202 -3.76 24.67 -36.85
CA ALA A 202 -4.46 25.77 -36.18
C ALA A 202 -5.98 25.70 -36.42
N GLN A 203 -6.76 26.30 -35.51
CA GLN A 203 -8.22 26.34 -35.66
C GLN A 203 -8.62 27.25 -36.84
N LEU A 204 -9.70 26.88 -37.54
CA LEU A 204 -10.24 27.63 -38.66
C LEU A 204 -11.18 28.74 -38.17
N GLU A 205 -10.97 29.98 -38.62
CA GLU A 205 -11.75 31.15 -38.16
C GLU A 205 -13.26 31.07 -38.49
N GLN A 206 -13.61 30.59 -39.68
CA GLN A 206 -15.00 30.61 -40.16
C GLN A 206 -15.80 29.35 -39.82
N TRP A 207 -15.11 28.21 -39.75
CA TRP A 207 -15.70 26.89 -39.58
C TRP A 207 -14.88 26.05 -38.61
N PRO A 208 -14.89 26.37 -37.31
CA PRO A 208 -14.13 25.64 -36.31
C PRO A 208 -14.47 24.14 -36.32
N ILE A 209 -13.41 23.32 -36.35
CA ILE A 209 -13.49 21.86 -36.27
C ILE A 209 -12.87 21.42 -34.96
N VAL A 210 -13.59 20.62 -34.18
CA VAL A 210 -13.15 20.06 -32.91
C VAL A 210 -13.29 18.54 -32.95
N LEU A 211 -12.36 17.83 -32.31
CA LEU A 211 -12.35 16.38 -32.21
C LEU A 211 -12.12 15.99 -30.75
N ARG A 212 -13.06 15.26 -30.16
CA ARG A 212 -13.01 14.79 -28.76
C ARG A 212 -13.18 13.28 -28.71
N ALA A 213 -12.52 12.62 -27.77
CA ALA A 213 -12.84 11.24 -27.42
C ALA A 213 -13.99 11.20 -26.40
N SER A 214 -14.70 10.08 -26.33
CA SER A 214 -15.48 9.73 -25.14
C SER A 214 -14.52 9.37 -24.00
N GLY A 215 -14.58 10.10 -22.89
CA GLY A 215 -13.72 9.87 -21.71
C GLY A 215 -12.22 9.97 -22.01
N ARG A 216 -11.53 8.83 -22.08
CA ARG A 216 -10.10 8.72 -22.41
C ARG A 216 -9.94 7.90 -23.69
N LEU A 217 -9.02 8.32 -24.56
CA LEU A 217 -8.61 7.54 -25.73
C LEU A 217 -7.69 6.39 -25.28
N LEU A 218 -8.04 5.13 -25.54
CA LEU A 218 -7.36 3.94 -24.99
C LEU A 218 -6.91 2.97 -26.10
N ALA A 219 -5.60 2.76 -26.25
CA ALA A 219 -5.08 1.83 -27.26
C ALA A 219 -5.37 0.37 -26.89
N GLY A 220 -5.76 -0.44 -27.88
CA GLY A 220 -6.18 -1.84 -27.69
C GLY A 220 -7.66 -2.02 -27.32
N PHE A 221 -8.44 -0.93 -27.27
CA PHE A 221 -9.86 -0.92 -26.93
C PHE A 221 -10.71 -0.32 -28.05
N ASP A 222 -12.03 -0.54 -27.98
CA ASP A 222 -12.99 0.20 -28.80
C ASP A 222 -13.10 1.63 -28.27
N ASN A 223 -13.04 2.60 -29.17
CA ASN A 223 -13.06 4.02 -28.81
C ASN A 223 -14.13 4.75 -29.59
N GLU A 224 -14.78 5.70 -28.92
CA GLU A 224 -15.69 6.65 -29.56
C GLU A 224 -15.05 8.01 -29.71
N LEU A 225 -15.15 8.59 -30.91
CA LEU A 225 -14.71 9.94 -31.22
C LEU A 225 -15.87 10.78 -31.76
N PHE A 226 -15.95 12.03 -31.32
CA PHE A 226 -16.87 13.05 -31.80
C PHE A 226 -16.11 14.10 -32.60
N VAL A 227 -16.38 14.17 -33.90
CA VAL A 227 -16.02 15.32 -34.73
C VAL A 227 -17.17 16.32 -34.65
N ARG A 228 -16.91 17.53 -34.17
CA ARG A 228 -17.85 18.66 -34.17
C ARG A 228 -17.42 19.70 -35.19
N VAL A 229 -18.37 20.21 -35.97
CA VAL A 229 -18.18 21.38 -36.84
C VAL A 229 -19.19 22.45 -36.46
N THR A 230 -18.73 23.68 -36.26
CA THR A 230 -19.57 24.86 -36.03
C THR A 230 -19.26 25.96 -37.04
N ASP A 231 -20.11 26.99 -37.11
CA ASP A 231 -19.71 28.28 -37.68
C ASP A 231 -18.89 29.12 -36.68
N ALA A 232 -18.44 30.29 -37.12
CA ALA A 232 -17.70 31.29 -36.33
C ALA A 232 -18.48 31.87 -35.12
N HIS A 233 -19.77 31.53 -34.97
CA HIS A 233 -20.63 31.94 -33.87
C HIS A 233 -21.00 30.77 -32.95
N GLY A 234 -20.35 29.62 -33.13
CA GLY A 234 -20.59 28.41 -32.33
C GLY A 234 -21.86 27.66 -32.71
N LYS A 235 -22.57 28.05 -33.77
CA LYS A 235 -23.78 27.35 -34.20
C LYS A 235 -23.42 26.02 -34.86
N PRO A 236 -24.14 24.92 -34.58
CA PRO A 236 -24.02 23.65 -35.30
C PRO A 236 -24.00 23.79 -36.83
N PHE A 237 -22.98 23.23 -37.48
CA PHE A 237 -22.95 23.08 -38.94
C PHE A 237 -23.67 21.79 -39.34
N VAL A 238 -24.76 21.89 -40.12
CA VAL A 238 -25.44 20.74 -40.71
C VAL A 238 -25.09 20.66 -42.20
N GLY A 239 -24.26 19.70 -42.59
CA GLY A 239 -23.86 19.53 -43.99
C GLY A 239 -22.74 18.51 -44.19
N ALA A 240 -22.25 18.45 -45.43
CA ALA A 240 -21.33 17.41 -45.87
C ALA A 240 -19.97 17.47 -45.14
N VAL A 241 -19.61 16.35 -44.51
CA VAL A 241 -18.33 16.13 -43.82
C VAL A 241 -17.72 14.79 -44.24
N GLU A 242 -16.42 14.80 -44.45
CA GLU A 242 -15.60 13.63 -44.72
C GLU A 242 -14.45 13.57 -43.69
N VAL A 243 -14.25 12.41 -43.07
CA VAL A 243 -13.20 12.20 -42.06
C VAL A 243 -12.28 11.09 -42.53
N ARG A 244 -10.96 11.33 -42.53
CA ARG A 244 -9.95 10.40 -43.05
C ARG A 244 -8.81 10.16 -42.07
N LEU A 245 -8.24 8.96 -42.07
CA LEU A 245 -7.11 8.58 -41.23
C LEU A 245 -5.78 8.79 -41.98
N LEU A 246 -5.01 9.81 -41.59
CA LEU A 246 -3.70 10.11 -42.17
C LEU A 246 -2.61 9.15 -41.68
N ASP A 247 -2.68 8.76 -40.40
CA ASP A 247 -1.66 7.98 -39.70
C ASP A 247 -2.25 7.28 -38.46
N GLY A 248 -1.61 6.20 -38.01
CA GLY A 248 -2.09 5.31 -36.95
C GLY A 248 -3.09 4.24 -37.43
N GLU A 249 -3.78 3.59 -36.51
CA GLU A 249 -4.78 2.54 -36.78
C GLU A 249 -6.05 2.77 -35.95
N LEU A 250 -7.20 2.88 -36.63
CA LEU A 250 -8.51 3.10 -36.02
C LEU A 250 -9.60 2.41 -36.85
N MET A 251 -10.60 1.81 -36.20
CA MET A 251 -11.71 1.08 -36.86
C MET A 251 -11.23 -0.07 -37.76
N GLY A 252 -10.07 -0.66 -37.45
CA GLY A 252 -9.41 -1.68 -38.29
C GLY A 252 -8.83 -1.16 -39.61
N LEU A 253 -8.74 0.16 -39.79
CA LEU A 253 -8.14 0.83 -40.93
C LEU A 253 -6.78 1.41 -40.54
N VAL A 254 -5.78 1.24 -41.40
CA VAL A 254 -4.43 1.77 -41.22
C VAL A 254 -4.29 3.08 -42.01
N GLY A 255 -3.82 4.13 -41.35
CA GLY A 255 -3.62 5.45 -41.92
C GLY A 255 -2.54 5.46 -43.00
N ALA A 256 -2.75 6.29 -44.04
CA ALA A 256 -1.82 6.37 -45.15
C ALA A 256 -1.77 7.80 -45.72
N ALA A 257 -0.78 8.59 -45.32
CA ALA A 257 -0.68 10.03 -45.65
C ALA A 257 -0.85 10.40 -47.15
N LYS A 258 -0.53 9.52 -48.09
CA LYS A 258 -0.71 9.74 -49.55
C LYS A 258 -2.12 9.41 -50.07
N GLN A 259 -2.80 8.46 -49.44
CA GLN A 259 -4.14 7.99 -49.84
C GLN A 259 -4.90 7.56 -48.57
N PRO A 260 -5.26 8.51 -47.70
CA PRO A 260 -5.78 8.20 -46.38
C PRO A 260 -7.19 7.59 -46.50
N PRO A 261 -7.47 6.43 -45.88
CA PRO A 261 -8.80 5.84 -45.93
C PRO A 261 -9.83 6.73 -45.23
N ALA A 262 -11.05 6.74 -45.74
CA ALA A 262 -12.16 7.44 -45.11
C ALA A 262 -12.70 6.61 -43.93
N LEU A 263 -12.74 7.23 -42.76
CA LEU A 263 -13.44 6.73 -41.57
C LEU A 263 -14.95 7.04 -41.66
N PHE A 264 -15.30 8.16 -42.28
CA PHE A 264 -16.68 8.60 -42.47
C PHE A 264 -16.82 9.47 -43.74
N ILE A 265 -17.93 9.31 -44.46
CA ILE A 265 -18.38 10.20 -45.53
C ILE A 265 -19.89 10.36 -45.38
N GLY A 266 -20.37 11.58 -45.12
CA GLY A 266 -21.80 11.80 -44.89
C GLY A 266 -22.13 13.25 -44.57
N SER A 267 -23.18 13.46 -43.79
CA SER A 267 -23.53 14.75 -43.19
C SER A 267 -23.32 14.69 -41.69
N THR A 268 -22.99 15.82 -41.07
CA THR A 268 -23.21 16.02 -39.63
C THR A 268 -24.69 15.90 -39.27
N ASP A 269 -24.97 15.56 -38.01
CA ASP A 269 -26.31 15.68 -37.42
C ASP A 269 -26.70 17.14 -37.13
N THR A 270 -27.88 17.35 -36.53
CA THR A 270 -28.40 18.69 -36.18
C THR A 270 -27.63 19.39 -35.05
N LEU A 271 -26.79 18.67 -34.32
CA LEU A 271 -25.86 19.18 -33.32
C LEU A 271 -24.47 19.48 -33.93
N GLY A 272 -24.30 19.27 -35.23
CA GLY A 272 -23.03 19.48 -35.94
C GLY A 272 -22.02 18.38 -35.68
N LEU A 273 -22.47 17.18 -35.27
CA LEU A 273 -21.63 16.08 -34.85
C LEU A 273 -21.54 14.98 -35.92
N VAL A 274 -20.38 14.32 -35.96
CA VAL A 274 -20.14 13.01 -36.55
C VAL A 274 -19.53 12.12 -35.48
N ARG A 275 -20.11 10.93 -35.28
CA ARG A 275 -19.63 9.91 -34.34
C ARG A 275 -18.84 8.84 -35.09
N LEU A 276 -17.66 8.52 -34.60
CA LEU A 276 -16.82 7.41 -35.07
C LEU A 276 -16.68 6.42 -33.92
N PHE A 277 -16.81 5.13 -34.18
CA PHE A 277 -16.69 4.08 -33.16
C PHE A 277 -15.94 2.87 -33.70
N GLY A 278 -14.97 2.37 -32.94
CA GLY A 278 -14.30 1.10 -33.21
C GLY A 278 -12.89 1.02 -32.60
N PRO A 279 -12.16 -0.08 -32.86
CA PRO A 279 -10.91 -0.38 -32.16
C PRO A 279 -9.79 0.60 -32.53
N LEU A 280 -9.05 1.06 -31.53
CA LEU A 280 -7.82 1.85 -31.68
C LEU A 280 -6.60 0.93 -31.61
N GLY A 281 -5.90 0.74 -32.72
CA GLY A 281 -4.72 -0.13 -32.81
C GLY A 281 -3.40 0.54 -32.44
N SER A 282 -3.37 1.87 -32.31
CA SER A 282 -2.14 2.66 -32.17
C SER A 282 -2.21 3.76 -31.12
N ASP A 283 -1.10 4.04 -30.46
CA ASP A 283 -0.99 5.10 -29.44
C ASP A 283 -1.11 6.54 -29.97
N VAL A 284 -0.99 6.74 -31.29
CA VAL A 284 -1.12 8.05 -31.93
C VAL A 284 -1.90 7.87 -33.21
N ILE A 285 -2.93 8.68 -33.41
CA ILE A 285 -3.66 8.78 -34.67
C ILE A 285 -3.63 10.22 -35.19
N ARG A 286 -3.60 10.37 -36.51
CA ARG A 286 -3.78 11.67 -37.19
C ARG A 286 -5.01 11.59 -38.09
N ILE A 287 -5.95 12.49 -37.87
CA ILE A 287 -7.22 12.56 -38.59
C ILE A 287 -7.26 13.85 -39.41
N GLU A 288 -7.68 13.75 -40.67
CA GLU A 288 -8.04 14.90 -41.51
C GLU A 288 -9.57 14.99 -41.57
N VAL A 289 -10.13 16.10 -41.13
CA VAL A 289 -11.55 16.41 -41.26
C VAL A 289 -11.72 17.41 -42.39
N ARG A 290 -12.66 17.14 -43.29
CA ARG A 290 -13.05 18.01 -44.41
C ARG A 290 -14.53 18.37 -44.30
N ALA A 291 -14.84 19.64 -44.12
CA ALA A 291 -16.22 20.14 -44.18
C ALA A 291 -16.44 20.93 -45.47
N ARG A 292 -17.64 20.85 -46.05
CA ARG A 292 -18.03 21.60 -47.26
C ARG A 292 -19.23 22.52 -46.95
N PRO A 293 -19.00 23.73 -46.40
CA PRO A 293 -20.09 24.64 -46.07
C PRO A 293 -20.72 25.24 -47.34
N PRO A 294 -22.05 25.44 -47.39
CA PRO A 294 -22.73 26.05 -48.52
C PRO A 294 -22.14 27.43 -48.87
N GLY A 295 -21.69 27.59 -50.12
CA GLY A 295 -21.14 28.87 -50.61
C GLY A 295 -19.71 29.20 -50.14
N ALA A 296 -19.05 28.31 -49.39
CA ALA A 296 -17.66 28.45 -48.97
C ALA A 296 -16.74 27.45 -49.70
N ALA A 297 -15.42 27.66 -49.62
CA ALA A 297 -14.43 26.66 -50.01
C ALA A 297 -14.43 25.47 -49.05
N GLU A 298 -13.95 24.30 -49.49
CA GLU A 298 -13.72 23.13 -48.61
C GLU A 298 -12.79 23.54 -47.45
N GLN A 299 -13.23 23.27 -46.23
CA GLN A 299 -12.53 23.56 -44.99
C GLN A 299 -11.84 22.28 -44.53
N VAL A 300 -10.54 22.34 -44.28
CA VAL A 300 -9.74 21.17 -43.92
C VAL A 300 -8.96 21.46 -42.65
N ARG A 301 -9.05 20.56 -41.66
CA ARG A 301 -8.22 20.60 -40.46
C ARG A 301 -7.64 19.22 -40.16
N ARG A 302 -6.34 19.16 -39.89
CA ARG A 302 -5.65 17.96 -39.40
C ARG A 302 -5.48 18.02 -37.89
N LEU A 303 -5.73 16.89 -37.25
CA LEU A 303 -5.84 16.77 -35.81
C LEU A 303 -5.07 15.53 -35.36
N ARG A 304 -4.26 15.68 -34.32
CA ARG A 304 -3.54 14.59 -33.69
C ARG A 304 -4.20 14.23 -32.36
N LEU A 305 -4.37 12.94 -32.11
CA LEU A 305 -4.73 12.43 -30.79
C LEU A 305 -3.66 11.43 -30.31
N VAL A 306 -3.51 11.35 -28.99
CA VAL A 306 -2.57 10.44 -28.31
C VAL A 306 -3.36 9.64 -27.27
N SER A 307 -3.13 8.32 -27.25
CA SER A 307 -3.73 7.42 -26.26
C SER A 307 -3.30 7.77 -24.83
N PHE A 308 -4.13 7.38 -23.89
CA PHE A 308 -3.77 7.25 -22.49
C PHE A 308 -3.25 5.81 -22.25
N ALA A 309 -2.23 5.67 -21.40
CA ALA A 309 -1.70 4.37 -20.99
C ALA A 309 -2.64 3.66 -19.99
N GLY A 310 -3.74 3.11 -20.50
CA GLY A 310 -4.74 2.37 -19.72
C GLY A 310 -4.69 0.86 -19.97
N GLY A 311 -4.85 0.08 -18.91
CA GLY A 311 -4.95 -1.40 -19.00
C GLY A 311 -6.39 -1.94 -18.97
N VAL A 312 -7.38 -1.05 -18.82
CA VAL A 312 -8.81 -1.33 -18.62
C VAL A 312 -9.66 -0.32 -19.38
N ASP A 313 -10.92 -0.67 -19.59
CA ASP A 313 -11.96 0.16 -20.21
C ASP A 313 -13.33 -0.14 -19.56
N ILE A 314 -14.28 0.79 -19.68
CA ILE A 314 -15.61 0.73 -19.06
C ILE A 314 -16.69 1.38 -19.92
N GLU A 315 -17.77 0.63 -20.14
CA GLU A 315 -19.01 1.10 -20.78
C GLU A 315 -20.17 1.07 -19.78
N VAL A 316 -21.15 1.96 -19.99
CA VAL A 316 -22.42 2.03 -19.25
C VAL A 316 -23.58 2.15 -20.23
N SER A 317 -24.72 1.53 -19.90
CA SER A 317 -25.95 1.61 -20.70
C SER A 317 -27.18 1.40 -19.83
N PRO A 318 -28.21 2.27 -19.88
CA PRO A 318 -28.26 3.56 -20.57
C PRO A 318 -27.34 4.64 -19.94
N ASP A 319 -27.19 5.76 -20.64
CA ASP A 319 -26.44 6.95 -20.21
C ASP A 319 -27.22 7.86 -19.23
N ILE A 320 -28.49 7.53 -18.97
CA ILE A 320 -29.38 8.18 -18.00
C ILE A 320 -30.22 7.15 -17.26
N VAL A 321 -30.39 7.33 -15.95
CA VAL A 321 -31.12 6.42 -15.07
C VAL A 321 -31.90 7.21 -14.02
N ARG A 322 -33.01 6.66 -13.53
CA ARG A 322 -33.74 7.24 -12.39
C ARG A 322 -33.14 6.76 -11.06
N PRO A 323 -33.31 7.52 -9.97
CA PRO A 323 -32.92 7.04 -8.64
C PRO A 323 -33.68 5.76 -8.30
N GLY A 324 -32.97 4.68 -7.97
CA GLY A 324 -33.52 3.35 -7.70
C GLY A 324 -33.62 2.42 -8.92
N ASP A 325 -33.45 2.92 -10.15
CA ASP A 325 -33.37 2.09 -11.36
C ASP A 325 -31.92 1.61 -11.62
N ALA A 326 -31.77 0.62 -12.50
CA ALA A 326 -30.50 -0.01 -12.83
C ALA A 326 -29.96 0.40 -14.22
N ILE A 327 -28.64 0.46 -14.33
CA ILE A 327 -27.89 0.44 -15.60
C ILE A 327 -27.08 -0.85 -15.71
N GLU A 328 -26.73 -1.25 -16.93
CA GLU A 328 -25.67 -2.20 -17.19
C GLU A 328 -24.31 -1.49 -17.17
N VAL A 329 -23.35 -2.05 -16.43
CA VAL A 329 -21.94 -1.62 -16.40
C VAL A 329 -21.07 -2.77 -16.88
N LYS A 330 -20.23 -2.50 -17.88
CA LYS A 330 -19.34 -3.48 -18.50
C LYS A 330 -17.92 -2.96 -18.38
N ALA A 331 -17.08 -3.61 -17.58
CA ALA A 331 -15.67 -3.30 -17.47
C ALA A 331 -14.83 -4.49 -17.96
N TRP A 332 -13.73 -4.22 -18.68
CA TRP A 332 -12.82 -5.27 -19.15
C TRP A 332 -11.40 -4.72 -19.32
N GLY A 333 -10.41 -5.60 -19.46
CA GLY A 333 -9.02 -5.19 -19.54
C GLY A 333 -8.21 -6.02 -20.53
N LEU A 334 -7.03 -5.51 -20.89
CA LEU A 334 -6.08 -6.20 -21.77
C LEU A 334 -5.52 -7.46 -21.09
N SER A 335 -5.41 -7.45 -19.76
CA SER A 335 -4.97 -8.58 -18.95
C SER A 335 -6.17 -9.31 -18.34
N ALA A 336 -6.44 -10.53 -18.80
CA ALA A 336 -7.47 -11.39 -18.20
C ALA A 336 -7.12 -11.93 -16.79
N LYS A 337 -5.96 -11.55 -16.23
CA LYS A 337 -5.46 -12.03 -14.92
C LYS A 337 -5.54 -11.00 -13.80
N LEU A 338 -5.75 -9.73 -14.12
CA LEU A 338 -5.85 -8.66 -13.12
C LEU A 338 -7.34 -8.41 -12.83
N PRO A 339 -7.73 -8.29 -11.55
CA PRO A 339 -9.07 -7.85 -11.19
C PRO A 339 -9.19 -6.35 -11.47
N ILE A 340 -10.33 -5.97 -12.04
CA ILE A 340 -10.73 -4.60 -12.32
C ILE A 340 -11.68 -4.17 -11.20
N LEU A 341 -11.26 -3.17 -10.46
CA LEU A 341 -12.07 -2.46 -9.48
C LEU A 341 -12.88 -1.41 -10.22
N VAL A 342 -14.15 -1.25 -9.88
CA VAL A 342 -14.97 -0.15 -10.37
C VAL A 342 -15.54 0.60 -9.18
N ASP A 343 -15.04 1.81 -9.00
CA ASP A 343 -15.42 2.74 -7.94
C ASP A 343 -16.49 3.69 -8.47
N VAL A 344 -17.54 3.95 -7.68
CA VAL A 344 -18.66 4.79 -8.11
C VAL A 344 -18.70 6.07 -7.28
N HIS A 345 -18.70 7.20 -7.98
CA HIS A 345 -18.76 8.54 -7.44
C HIS A 345 -20.11 9.18 -7.73
N GLY A 346 -20.70 9.82 -6.71
CA GLY A 346 -22.00 10.50 -6.81
C GLY A 346 -21.92 11.86 -7.53
N GLY A 347 -23.07 12.52 -7.69
CA GLY A 347 -23.16 13.84 -8.34
C GLY A 347 -22.41 14.99 -7.64
N ASP A 348 -21.98 14.78 -6.39
CA ASP A 348 -21.11 15.67 -5.62
C ASP A 348 -19.66 15.14 -5.51
N GLY A 349 -19.30 14.10 -6.28
CA GLY A 349 -17.97 13.48 -6.31
C GLY A 349 -17.67 12.47 -5.18
N ALA A 350 -18.58 12.33 -4.21
CA ALA A 350 -18.37 11.43 -3.07
C ALA A 350 -18.30 9.96 -3.50
N PHE A 351 -17.45 9.16 -2.85
CA PHE A 351 -17.32 7.73 -3.07
C PHE A 351 -18.55 6.99 -2.48
N VAL A 352 -19.51 6.63 -3.34
CA VAL A 352 -20.86 6.15 -2.94
C VAL A 352 -21.05 4.63 -3.06
N ASP A 353 -20.40 3.98 -4.01
CA ASP A 353 -20.56 2.53 -4.21
C ASP A 353 -19.31 1.87 -4.85
N VAL A 354 -19.28 0.54 -4.85
CA VAL A 354 -18.26 -0.28 -5.54
C VAL A 354 -18.92 -1.46 -6.25
N MET A 355 -18.39 -1.85 -7.41
CA MET A 355 -18.80 -3.11 -8.03
C MET A 355 -18.08 -4.29 -7.38
N HIS A 356 -18.78 -4.98 -6.47
CA HIS A 356 -18.27 -6.17 -5.79
C HIS A 356 -18.94 -7.47 -6.30
N PRO A 357 -18.20 -8.59 -6.45
CA PRO A 357 -16.73 -8.71 -6.40
C PRO A 357 -16.07 -7.94 -7.56
N PRO A 358 -14.76 -7.69 -7.54
CA PRO A 358 -14.08 -7.08 -8.67
C PRO A 358 -14.33 -7.86 -9.99
N VAL A 359 -14.29 -7.17 -11.12
CA VAL A 359 -14.52 -7.79 -12.44
C VAL A 359 -13.25 -8.50 -12.91
N VAL A 360 -13.35 -9.73 -13.42
CA VAL A 360 -12.19 -10.56 -13.80
C VAL A 360 -12.29 -11.00 -15.26
N GLY A 361 -11.42 -10.45 -16.11
CA GLY A 361 -11.30 -10.85 -17.50
C GLY A 361 -12.36 -10.24 -18.42
N ARG A 362 -13.22 -11.07 -19.00
CA ARG A 362 -14.28 -10.66 -19.95
C ARG A 362 -15.62 -11.22 -19.47
N GLU A 363 -16.16 -10.57 -18.46
CA GLU A 363 -17.48 -10.88 -17.91
C GLU A 363 -18.60 -10.22 -18.75
N PRO A 364 -19.85 -10.73 -18.67
CA PRO A 364 -21.01 -9.97 -19.14
C PRO A 364 -21.17 -8.66 -18.35
N PRO A 365 -21.90 -7.67 -18.89
CA PRO A 365 -22.30 -6.49 -18.14
C PRO A 365 -23.01 -6.88 -16.84
N ARG A 366 -22.75 -6.15 -15.76
CA ARG A 366 -23.36 -6.35 -14.45
C ARG A 366 -24.19 -5.12 -14.08
N PRO A 367 -25.31 -5.27 -13.34
CA PRO A 367 -26.13 -4.14 -12.96
C PRO A 367 -25.46 -3.26 -11.89
N TRP A 368 -25.56 -1.94 -12.04
CA TRP A 368 -25.44 -0.98 -10.94
C TRP A 368 -26.79 -0.27 -10.75
N ILE A 369 -27.20 -0.08 -9.49
CA ILE A 369 -28.48 0.55 -9.14
C ILE A 369 -28.19 1.93 -8.56
N ALA A 370 -28.74 2.98 -9.17
CA ALA A 370 -28.57 4.34 -8.66
C ALA A 370 -29.20 4.46 -7.26
N PRO A 371 -28.50 4.98 -6.23
CA PRO A 371 -29.06 5.11 -4.88
C PRO A 371 -30.35 5.93 -4.87
N PRO A 372 -31.39 5.55 -4.09
CA PRO A 372 -32.61 6.34 -3.96
C PRO A 372 -32.31 7.78 -3.51
N GLY A 373 -32.93 8.76 -4.17
CA GLY A 373 -32.73 10.18 -3.86
C GLY A 373 -31.35 10.76 -4.26
N SER A 374 -30.53 10.02 -5.01
CA SER A 374 -29.35 10.59 -5.68
C SER A 374 -29.74 11.35 -6.95
N GLU A 375 -29.03 12.42 -7.27
CA GLU A 375 -29.22 13.22 -8.49
C GLU A 375 -27.86 13.69 -9.01
N GLY A 376 -27.79 14.02 -10.30
CA GLY A 376 -26.60 14.61 -10.93
C GLY A 376 -25.79 13.60 -11.75
N ILE A 377 -24.51 13.89 -11.99
CA ILE A 377 -23.66 13.05 -12.82
C ILE A 377 -22.93 12.04 -11.94
N ALA A 378 -23.31 10.77 -11.99
CA ALA A 378 -22.52 9.70 -11.39
C ALA A 378 -21.33 9.37 -12.32
N GLN A 379 -20.14 9.18 -11.74
CA GLN A 379 -18.94 8.77 -12.46
C GLN A 379 -18.48 7.40 -11.96
N LEU A 380 -18.28 6.46 -12.89
CA LEU A 380 -17.79 5.11 -12.61
C LEU A 380 -16.34 5.02 -13.08
N GLU A 381 -15.44 4.65 -12.18
CA GLU A 381 -13.99 4.67 -12.37
C GLU A 381 -13.42 3.25 -12.30
N ALA A 382 -13.02 2.68 -13.44
CA ALA A 382 -12.48 1.34 -13.57
C ALA A 382 -10.95 1.34 -13.53
N HIS A 383 -10.30 0.55 -12.66
CA HIS A 383 -8.84 0.46 -12.55
C HIS A 383 -8.33 -0.89 -12.00
N ASN A 384 -7.06 -1.21 -12.25
CA ASN A 384 -6.39 -2.41 -11.72
C ASN A 384 -5.56 -2.16 -10.44
N HIS A 385 -5.44 -0.90 -9.98
CA HIS A 385 -4.47 -0.49 -8.97
C HIS A 385 -5.14 0.26 -7.81
N VAL A 386 -5.25 -0.39 -6.64
CA VAL A 386 -5.87 0.20 -5.42
C VAL A 386 -5.11 1.45 -4.93
N THR A 387 -3.79 1.46 -5.09
CA THR A 387 -2.89 2.48 -4.52
C THR A 387 -2.56 3.65 -5.46
N ALA A 388 -2.95 3.57 -6.73
CA ALA A 388 -2.70 4.61 -7.74
C ALA A 388 -3.79 4.60 -8.85
N PRO A 389 -5.08 4.78 -8.50
CA PRO A 389 -6.18 4.69 -9.47
C PRO A 389 -6.00 5.67 -10.65
N GLY A 390 -5.80 6.96 -10.36
CA GLY A 390 -5.78 8.04 -11.38
C GLY A 390 -4.81 7.84 -12.56
N GLU A 391 -3.73 7.09 -12.36
CA GLU A 391 -2.69 6.85 -13.38
C GLU A 391 -3.08 5.80 -14.44
N SER A 392 -4.12 4.98 -14.22
CA SER A 392 -4.55 3.96 -15.21
C SER A 392 -6.07 3.73 -15.29
N THR A 393 -6.88 4.58 -14.64
CA THR A 393 -8.35 4.49 -14.66
C THR A 393 -8.97 4.76 -16.04
N ALA A 394 -9.92 3.93 -16.48
CA ALA A 394 -10.93 4.32 -17.46
C ALA A 394 -12.18 4.78 -16.71
N PHE A 395 -12.98 5.70 -17.27
CA PHE A 395 -14.19 6.16 -16.60
C PHE A 395 -15.36 6.35 -17.56
N ALA A 396 -16.56 6.08 -17.04
CA ALA A 396 -17.84 6.31 -17.69
C ALA A 396 -18.72 7.21 -16.82
N ARG A 397 -19.71 7.88 -17.41
CA ARG A 397 -20.58 8.82 -16.71
C ARG A 397 -22.04 8.57 -17.04
N VAL A 398 -22.90 8.77 -16.05
CA VAL A 398 -24.34 8.50 -16.12
C VAL A 398 -25.07 9.67 -15.47
N LEU A 399 -26.09 10.19 -16.14
CA LEU A 399 -26.99 11.17 -15.53
C LEU A 399 -28.03 10.45 -14.66
N VAL A 400 -28.02 10.70 -13.35
CA VAL A 400 -29.10 10.27 -12.44
C VAL A 400 -30.13 11.38 -12.34
N SER A 401 -31.37 11.11 -12.79
CA SER A 401 -32.45 12.09 -12.85
C SER A 401 -33.83 11.45 -13.02
N ASP A 402 -34.85 12.00 -12.35
CA ASP A 402 -36.26 11.61 -12.56
C ASP A 402 -36.88 12.15 -13.86
N VAL A 403 -36.20 13.10 -14.52
CA VAL A 403 -36.66 13.72 -15.76
C VAL A 403 -36.73 12.69 -16.90
N ASP A 404 -37.72 12.84 -17.78
CA ASP A 404 -37.85 12.03 -19.00
C ASP A 404 -36.57 12.10 -19.86
N PRO A 405 -35.92 10.95 -20.18
CA PRO A 405 -34.78 10.87 -21.08
C PRO A 405 -34.94 11.52 -22.45
N GLY A 406 -36.18 11.69 -22.94
CA GLY A 406 -36.48 12.38 -24.19
C GLY A 406 -36.65 13.90 -24.07
N ALA A 407 -36.70 14.46 -22.85
CA ALA A 407 -37.04 15.86 -22.63
C ALA A 407 -35.81 16.79 -22.63
N PRO A 408 -35.79 17.89 -23.42
CA PRO A 408 -34.65 18.82 -23.47
C PRO A 408 -34.24 19.42 -22.12
N VAL A 409 -35.19 19.58 -21.18
CA VAL A 409 -34.89 20.09 -19.83
C VAL A 409 -33.89 19.21 -19.06
N GLY A 410 -33.83 17.91 -19.38
CA GLY A 410 -32.87 16.96 -18.80
C GLY A 410 -31.41 17.24 -19.18
N LEU A 411 -31.13 18.06 -20.19
CA LEU A 411 -29.78 18.48 -20.55
C LEU A 411 -29.22 19.56 -19.62
N SER A 412 -30.07 20.25 -18.85
CA SER A 412 -29.67 21.42 -18.03
C SER A 412 -28.52 21.14 -17.04
N PRO A 413 -28.50 20.02 -16.29
CA PRO A 413 -27.38 19.70 -15.39
C PRO A 413 -26.06 19.48 -16.13
N LEU A 414 -26.12 18.87 -17.32
CA LEU A 414 -24.94 18.58 -18.14
C LEU A 414 -24.37 19.86 -18.76
N LEU A 415 -25.24 20.73 -19.27
CA LEU A 415 -24.87 22.06 -19.76
C LEU A 415 -24.29 22.92 -18.63
N ALA A 416 -24.79 22.81 -17.40
CA ALA A 416 -24.22 23.51 -16.25
C ALA A 416 -22.84 22.97 -15.87
N ALA A 417 -22.66 21.64 -15.82
CA ALA A 417 -21.36 21.00 -15.59
C ALA A 417 -20.33 21.39 -16.66
N TYR A 418 -20.71 21.35 -17.94
CA TYR A 418 -19.82 21.73 -19.05
C TYR A 418 -19.46 23.23 -19.01
N ARG A 419 -20.42 24.10 -18.66
CA ARG A 419 -20.14 25.54 -18.49
C ARG A 419 -19.16 25.83 -17.35
N ALA A 420 -19.12 25.01 -16.30
CA ALA A 420 -18.21 25.18 -15.18
C ALA A 420 -16.74 24.92 -15.56
N THR A 421 -16.49 24.03 -16.54
CA THR A 421 -15.13 23.64 -16.95
C THR A 421 -14.56 24.45 -18.13
N LEU A 422 -15.28 25.47 -18.62
CA LEU A 422 -14.86 26.27 -19.79
C LEU A 422 -13.54 27.02 -19.59
N GLU A 423 -13.27 27.47 -18.36
CA GLU A 423 -12.07 28.26 -18.03
C GLU A 423 -10.91 27.36 -17.54
N GLU A 424 -11.09 26.03 -17.55
CA GLU A 424 -10.06 25.06 -17.16
C GLU A 424 -9.00 24.87 -18.27
N ARG A 425 -7.92 24.15 -17.96
CA ARG A 425 -6.86 23.87 -18.94
C ARG A 425 -7.28 22.76 -19.89
N HIS A 426 -7.72 23.15 -21.09
CA HIS A 426 -8.02 22.21 -22.18
C HIS A 426 -6.75 21.73 -22.90
N ILE A 427 -6.82 20.51 -23.43
CA ILE A 427 -5.75 19.88 -24.23
C ILE A 427 -5.84 20.20 -25.73
N GLU A 428 -6.95 20.81 -26.16
CA GLU A 428 -7.23 21.11 -27.56
C GLU A 428 -6.43 22.31 -28.09
N VAL A 429 -5.63 22.08 -29.14
CA VAL A 429 -4.96 23.17 -29.86
C VAL A 429 -6.00 24.13 -30.45
N GLY A 430 -5.92 25.40 -30.07
CA GLY A 430 -6.86 26.44 -30.51
C GLY A 430 -8.24 26.34 -29.84
N TYR A 431 -8.31 25.83 -28.60
CA TYR A 431 -9.52 25.91 -27.78
C TYR A 431 -9.98 27.36 -27.58
N ASP A 432 -11.29 27.60 -27.69
CA ASP A 432 -11.93 28.89 -27.49
C ASP A 432 -13.17 28.72 -26.57
N ALA A 433 -13.06 29.22 -25.34
CA ALA A 433 -14.11 29.16 -24.34
C ALA A 433 -15.37 29.96 -24.71
N VAL A 434 -15.24 31.01 -25.53
CA VAL A 434 -16.37 31.85 -25.99
C VAL A 434 -17.16 31.09 -27.05
N LEU A 435 -16.46 30.47 -28.00
CA LEU A 435 -17.07 29.62 -29.02
C LEU A 435 -17.74 28.39 -28.39
N GLU A 436 -17.07 27.75 -27.43
CA GLU A 436 -17.62 26.60 -26.69
C GLU A 436 -18.89 26.98 -25.94
N ARG A 437 -18.88 28.14 -25.25
CA ARG A 437 -20.07 28.68 -24.58
C ARG A 437 -21.22 28.93 -25.55
N ALA A 438 -20.95 29.52 -26.71
CA ALA A 438 -21.94 29.78 -27.73
C ALA A 438 -22.54 28.48 -28.32
N TYR A 439 -21.75 27.41 -28.44
CA TYR A 439 -22.23 26.08 -28.83
C TYR A 439 -23.14 25.45 -27.78
N LEU A 440 -22.77 25.52 -26.49
CA LEU A 440 -23.62 25.05 -25.38
C LEU A 440 -24.93 25.85 -25.30
N ASP A 441 -24.88 27.16 -25.56
CA ASP A 441 -26.06 28.01 -25.64
C ASP A 441 -26.92 27.68 -26.88
N ALA A 442 -26.32 27.29 -28.01
CA ALA A 442 -27.05 26.82 -29.18
C ALA A 442 -27.81 25.51 -28.90
N ILE A 443 -27.19 24.55 -28.19
CA ILE A 443 -27.87 23.32 -27.73
C ILE A 443 -29.02 23.67 -26.77
N ALA A 444 -28.76 24.54 -25.78
CA ALA A 444 -29.74 24.91 -24.75
C ALA A 444 -31.01 25.56 -25.32
N ASN A 445 -30.90 26.27 -26.45
CA ASN A 445 -32.00 26.98 -27.11
C ASN A 445 -32.60 26.21 -28.31
N ALA A 446 -32.09 25.01 -28.64
CA ALA A 446 -32.55 24.24 -29.78
C ALA A 446 -33.87 23.49 -29.48
N SER A 447 -34.76 23.44 -30.47
CA SER A 447 -35.96 22.58 -30.44
C SER A 447 -35.59 21.16 -30.86
N LEU A 448 -35.06 20.38 -29.91
CA LEU A 448 -34.58 19.01 -30.13
C LEU A 448 -35.71 17.98 -30.03
N THR A 449 -35.69 16.98 -30.93
CA THR A 449 -36.45 15.73 -30.83
C THR A 449 -35.85 14.80 -29.75
N PRO A 450 -36.60 13.79 -29.25
CA PRO A 450 -36.09 12.88 -28.23
C PRO A 450 -34.78 12.15 -28.61
N SER A 451 -34.59 11.82 -29.89
CA SER A 451 -33.34 11.23 -30.40
C SER A 451 -32.17 12.22 -30.41
N GLU A 452 -32.43 13.51 -30.66
CA GLU A 452 -31.41 14.55 -30.63
C GLU A 452 -31.06 14.94 -29.17
N VAL A 453 -32.04 14.90 -28.26
CA VAL A 453 -31.79 15.00 -26.81
C VAL A 453 -30.89 13.86 -26.33
N ALA A 454 -31.11 12.63 -26.79
CA ALA A 454 -30.23 11.50 -26.49
C ALA A 454 -28.81 11.69 -27.09
N SER A 455 -28.69 12.16 -28.33
CA SER A 455 -27.39 12.48 -28.95
C SER A 455 -26.63 13.56 -28.19
N ALA A 456 -27.32 14.65 -27.82
CA ALA A 456 -26.76 15.76 -27.05
C ALA A 456 -26.34 15.33 -25.64
N ARG A 457 -27.16 14.53 -24.95
CA ARG A 457 -26.83 13.97 -23.63
C ARG A 457 -25.57 13.13 -23.68
N HIS A 458 -25.53 12.18 -24.61
CA HIS A 458 -24.40 11.27 -24.79
C HIS A 458 -23.12 12.04 -25.09
N TYR A 459 -23.16 13.00 -26.03
CA TYR A 459 -22.03 13.89 -26.32
C TYR A 459 -21.57 14.68 -25.09
N LEU A 460 -22.49 15.29 -24.34
CA LEU A 460 -22.12 16.11 -23.17
C LEU A 460 -21.50 15.27 -22.05
N LEU A 461 -22.05 14.09 -21.74
CA LEU A 461 -21.48 13.16 -20.75
C LEU A 461 -20.10 12.65 -21.18
N ALA A 462 -19.99 12.20 -22.42
CA ALA A 462 -18.80 11.61 -23.01
C ALA A 462 -17.63 12.61 -23.11
N THR A 463 -17.92 13.87 -23.48
CA THR A 463 -16.89 14.88 -23.79
C THR A 463 -16.64 15.89 -22.67
N LEU A 464 -17.29 15.76 -21.51
CA LEU A 464 -16.89 16.49 -20.30
C LEU A 464 -15.40 16.20 -19.99
N PRO A 465 -14.60 17.20 -19.58
CA PRO A 465 -13.14 17.03 -19.41
C PRO A 465 -12.74 15.81 -18.59
N ALA A 466 -11.63 15.19 -18.98
CA ALA A 466 -11.13 13.99 -18.30
C ALA A 466 -10.60 14.34 -16.92
N ALA A 467 -11.34 13.93 -15.89
CA ALA A 467 -11.03 14.20 -14.49
C ALA A 467 -11.49 13.01 -13.63
N ILE A 468 -10.73 12.68 -12.59
CA ILE A 468 -10.91 11.50 -11.73
C ILE A 468 -11.02 11.94 -10.28
N HIS A 469 -12.02 11.43 -9.56
CA HIS A 469 -12.14 11.61 -8.12
C HIS A 469 -11.18 10.68 -7.38
N GLY A 470 -11.27 9.37 -7.67
CA GLY A 470 -10.57 8.32 -6.96
C GLY A 470 -11.11 8.10 -5.53
N PRO A 471 -11.01 6.87 -5.00
CA PRO A 471 -11.44 6.56 -3.64
C PRO A 471 -10.63 7.36 -2.59
N PRO A 472 -11.27 8.14 -1.70
CA PRO A 472 -10.59 8.97 -0.71
C PRO A 472 -9.88 8.10 0.33
N VAL A 473 -8.62 8.37 0.62
CA VAL A 473 -7.84 7.64 1.63
C VAL A 473 -8.11 8.23 3.01
N ALA A 474 -8.81 7.47 3.85
CA ALA A 474 -9.17 7.87 5.20
C ALA A 474 -8.12 7.48 6.25
N LEU A 475 -7.39 6.37 6.04
CA LEU A 475 -6.39 5.86 6.98
C LEU A 475 -5.30 5.06 6.28
N VAL A 476 -4.05 5.28 6.69
CA VAL A 476 -2.89 4.42 6.36
C VAL A 476 -2.13 4.13 7.65
N THR A 477 -2.15 2.88 8.14
CA THR A 477 -1.56 2.58 9.46
C THR A 477 -0.06 2.30 9.42
N ARG A 478 0.53 2.09 8.23
CA ARG A 478 1.93 1.68 8.04
C ARG A 478 2.93 2.58 8.79
N GLU A 479 2.90 3.89 8.54
CA GLU A 479 3.82 4.86 9.13
C GLU A 479 3.69 4.95 10.65
N ARG A 480 2.45 4.89 11.16
CA ARG A 480 2.15 4.86 12.60
C ARG A 480 2.76 3.64 13.27
N LEU A 481 2.53 2.45 12.69
CA LEU A 481 3.05 1.17 13.20
C LEU A 481 4.59 1.10 13.14
N GLU A 482 5.21 1.64 12.08
CA GLU A 482 6.67 1.72 11.98
C GLU A 482 7.26 2.68 13.03
N THR A 483 6.57 3.80 13.31
CA THR A 483 6.95 4.74 14.37
C THR A 483 6.83 4.11 15.76
N GLU A 484 5.73 3.41 16.05
CA GLU A 484 5.52 2.69 17.32
C GLU A 484 6.59 1.61 17.53
N LEU A 485 6.89 0.82 16.50
CA LEU A 485 7.98 -0.16 16.51
C LEU A 485 9.35 0.50 16.77
N GLY A 486 9.61 1.65 16.15
CA GLY A 486 10.80 2.46 16.40
C GLY A 486 10.92 2.90 17.87
N VAL A 487 9.81 3.26 18.51
CA VAL A 487 9.77 3.58 19.95
C VAL A 487 10.06 2.34 20.81
N VAL A 488 9.53 1.16 20.45
CA VAL A 488 9.82 -0.10 21.17
C VAL A 488 11.31 -0.47 21.05
N ARG A 489 11.86 -0.50 19.84
CA ARG A 489 13.30 -0.73 19.58
C ARG A 489 14.17 0.30 20.33
N GLY A 490 13.74 1.57 20.36
CA GLY A 490 14.40 2.66 21.10
C GLY A 490 14.39 2.49 22.62
N ARG A 491 13.27 2.06 23.20
CA ARG A 491 13.14 1.72 24.64
C ARG A 491 13.98 0.50 25.00
N TRP A 492 13.99 -0.53 24.16
CA TRP A 492 14.83 -1.71 24.35
C TRP A 492 16.31 -1.34 24.43
N ARG A 493 16.80 -0.50 23.52
CA ARG A 493 18.19 0.02 23.56
C ARG A 493 18.52 0.70 24.90
N ILE A 494 17.62 1.52 25.44
CA ILE A 494 17.83 2.18 26.75
C ILE A 494 17.87 1.14 27.88
N ALA A 495 16.91 0.21 27.90
CA ALA A 495 16.86 -0.87 28.89
C ALA A 495 18.14 -1.74 28.84
N MET A 496 18.61 -2.08 27.65
CA MET A 496 19.85 -2.82 27.42
C MET A 496 21.09 -2.06 27.91
N ARG A 497 21.20 -0.74 27.64
CA ARG A 497 22.27 0.11 28.19
C ARG A 497 22.25 0.11 29.72
N VAL A 498 21.09 0.30 30.34
CA VAL A 498 20.94 0.28 31.81
C VAL A 498 21.29 -1.10 32.38
N PHE A 499 20.87 -2.18 31.73
CA PHE A 499 21.16 -3.56 32.16
C PHE A 499 22.64 -3.91 32.03
N LEU A 500 23.26 -3.70 30.86
CA LEU A 500 24.65 -4.07 30.60
C LEU A 500 25.64 -3.14 31.31
N LEU A 501 25.45 -1.82 31.25
CA LEU A 501 26.36 -0.87 31.90
C LEU A 501 26.09 -0.78 33.40
N GLY A 502 24.83 -0.67 33.83
CA GLY A 502 24.48 -0.58 35.25
C GLY A 502 24.69 -1.90 35.99
N GLY A 503 24.14 -2.99 35.47
CA GLY A 503 24.34 -4.33 36.03
C GLY A 503 25.80 -4.79 35.93
N GLY A 504 26.46 -4.54 34.80
CA GLY A 504 27.88 -4.84 34.60
C GLY A 504 28.80 -4.04 35.52
N ALA A 505 28.58 -2.73 35.68
CA ALA A 505 29.37 -1.91 36.61
C ALA A 505 29.16 -2.33 38.07
N LEU A 506 27.94 -2.67 38.47
CA LEU A 506 27.65 -3.20 39.81
C LEU A 506 28.36 -4.54 40.04
N PHE A 507 28.27 -5.46 39.08
CA PHE A 507 28.95 -6.76 39.12
C PHE A 507 30.47 -6.61 39.25
N LEU A 508 31.09 -5.78 38.39
CA LEU A 508 32.53 -5.53 38.41
C LEU A 508 32.97 -4.80 39.69
N GLY A 509 32.15 -3.88 40.22
CA GLY A 509 32.39 -3.23 41.50
C GLY A 509 32.39 -4.20 42.68
N VAL A 510 31.41 -5.11 42.74
CA VAL A 510 31.35 -6.18 43.77
C VAL A 510 32.55 -7.11 43.64
N MET A 511 32.92 -7.51 42.41
CA MET A 511 34.11 -8.33 42.15
C MET A 511 35.41 -7.62 42.58
N ALA A 512 35.59 -6.35 42.25
CA ALA A 512 36.76 -5.56 42.65
C ALA A 512 36.89 -5.48 44.18
N VAL A 513 35.81 -5.14 44.88
CA VAL A 513 35.77 -5.04 46.34
C VAL A 513 36.01 -6.41 47.00
N GLY A 514 35.41 -7.48 46.47
CA GLY A 514 35.60 -8.85 46.92
C GLY A 514 37.05 -9.33 46.77
N MET A 515 37.63 -9.11 45.59
CA MET A 515 39.02 -9.43 45.26
C MET A 515 40.02 -8.69 46.16
N VAL A 516 39.88 -7.35 46.30
CA VAL A 516 40.75 -6.54 47.16
C VAL A 516 40.65 -6.98 48.62
N ARG A 517 39.44 -7.27 49.12
CA ARG A 517 39.25 -7.81 50.48
C ARG A 517 39.86 -9.20 50.63
N SER A 518 39.77 -10.05 49.61
CA SER A 518 40.36 -11.39 49.61
C SER A 518 41.89 -11.33 49.68
N HIS A 519 42.55 -10.60 48.77
CA HIS A 519 44.02 -10.48 48.75
C HIS A 519 44.58 -9.78 50.01
N ARG A 520 43.87 -8.79 50.57
CA ARG A 520 44.28 -8.17 51.84
C ARG A 520 44.16 -9.14 53.02
N ARG A 521 43.10 -9.96 53.09
CA ARG A 521 42.93 -10.97 54.14
C ARG A 521 43.93 -12.12 53.99
N ALA A 522 44.16 -12.60 52.76
CA ALA A 522 45.16 -13.63 52.48
C ALA A 522 46.56 -13.13 52.89
N ALA A 523 46.97 -11.94 52.45
CA ALA A 523 48.25 -11.36 52.85
C ALA A 523 48.36 -11.19 54.38
N ALA A 524 47.30 -10.73 55.06
CA ALA A 524 47.30 -10.60 56.51
C ALA A 524 47.43 -11.95 57.25
N LEU A 525 46.81 -13.02 56.74
CA LEU A 525 46.94 -14.38 57.30
C LEU A 525 48.33 -14.96 57.04
N THR A 526 48.86 -14.84 55.81
CA THR A 526 50.20 -15.29 55.46
C THR A 526 51.27 -14.53 56.26
N LEU A 527 51.13 -13.22 56.45
CA LEU A 527 52.01 -12.42 57.31
C LEU A 527 51.90 -12.82 58.79
N ALA A 528 50.70 -13.19 59.28
CA ALA A 528 50.52 -13.63 60.66
C ALA A 528 51.19 -14.99 60.92
N GLU A 529 51.12 -15.93 59.97
CA GLU A 529 51.78 -17.24 60.08
C GLU A 529 53.30 -17.12 59.93
N LEU A 530 53.79 -16.35 58.94
CA LEU A 530 55.23 -16.09 58.77
C LEU A 530 55.88 -15.42 60.00
N ARG A 531 55.14 -14.57 60.72
CA ARG A 531 55.59 -13.96 61.99
C ARG A 531 55.56 -14.93 63.18
N ARG A 532 54.86 -16.05 63.05
CA ARG A 532 54.74 -17.08 64.09
C ARG A 532 55.90 -18.08 64.03
N ASP A 533 56.38 -18.36 62.83
CA ASP A 533 57.39 -19.39 62.54
C ASP A 533 58.82 -18.84 62.36
N HIS A 534 59.03 -17.53 62.52
CA HIS A 534 60.36 -16.89 62.36
C HIS A 534 61.15 -16.80 63.68
N ASP A 535 62.47 -17.01 63.57
CA ASP A 535 63.41 -16.82 64.67
C ASP A 535 63.56 -15.31 65.01
N PRO A 536 63.37 -14.89 66.29
CA PRO A 536 63.52 -13.50 66.70
C PRO A 536 64.92 -12.90 66.50
N ALA A 537 65.94 -13.69 66.17
CA ALA A 537 67.28 -13.20 65.86
C ALA A 537 67.44 -12.61 64.44
N ASP A 538 66.62 -12.99 63.44
CA ASP A 538 66.72 -12.48 62.06
C ASP A 538 65.59 -11.51 61.67
N LEU A 539 65.67 -10.30 62.22
CA LEU A 539 64.76 -9.20 61.90
C LEU A 539 64.92 -8.65 60.47
N ARG A 540 66.03 -8.96 59.76
CA ARG A 540 66.26 -8.48 58.39
C ARG A 540 65.61 -9.40 57.36
N GLY A 541 65.78 -10.71 57.51
CA GLY A 541 65.09 -11.73 56.69
C GLY A 541 63.57 -11.58 56.77
N LEU A 542 63.03 -11.42 57.98
CA LEU A 542 61.60 -11.17 58.20
C LEU A 542 61.11 -9.94 57.40
N ALA A 543 61.78 -8.79 57.55
CA ALA A 543 61.38 -7.54 56.89
C ALA A 543 61.41 -7.65 55.36
N GLU A 544 62.38 -8.38 54.80
CA GLU A 544 62.45 -8.63 53.36
C GLU A 544 61.28 -9.51 52.88
N VAL A 545 61.00 -10.63 53.56
CA VAL A 545 59.87 -11.52 53.23
C VAL A 545 58.52 -10.81 53.38
N GLU A 546 58.31 -10.00 54.43
CA GLU A 546 57.10 -9.19 54.58
C GLU A 546 56.92 -8.22 53.40
N SER A 547 58.01 -7.57 52.96
CA SER A 547 57.98 -6.66 51.81
C SER A 547 57.60 -7.39 50.51
N GLN A 548 58.09 -8.62 50.33
CA GLN A 548 57.76 -9.48 49.18
C GLN A 548 56.29 -9.91 49.20
N VAL A 549 55.72 -10.30 50.35
CA VAL A 549 54.29 -10.64 50.48
C VAL A 549 53.39 -9.43 50.20
N ILE A 550 53.77 -8.24 50.67
CA ILE A 550 53.05 -6.99 50.38
C ILE A 550 53.15 -6.63 48.88
N ALA A 551 54.33 -6.78 48.27
CA ALA A 551 54.53 -6.55 46.84
C ALA A 551 53.73 -7.54 45.98
N ALA A 552 53.73 -8.83 46.33
CA ALA A 552 52.95 -9.87 45.67
C ALA A 552 51.42 -9.61 45.78
N SER A 553 50.94 -9.18 46.95
CA SER A 553 49.54 -8.78 47.14
C SER A 553 49.15 -7.58 46.27
N ARG A 554 50.01 -6.55 46.19
CA ARG A 554 49.83 -5.39 45.28
C ARG A 554 49.83 -5.81 43.81
N ALA A 555 50.76 -6.67 43.40
CA ALA A 555 50.85 -7.17 42.03
C ALA A 555 49.62 -8.03 41.65
N GLY A 556 49.11 -8.86 42.57
CA GLY A 556 47.87 -9.61 42.40
C GLY A 556 46.66 -8.70 42.20
N ILE A 557 46.52 -7.67 43.04
CA ILE A 557 45.46 -6.66 42.88
C ILE A 557 45.59 -5.92 41.54
N ALA A 558 46.80 -5.51 41.14
CA ALA A 558 47.02 -4.81 39.88
C ALA A 558 46.65 -5.66 38.65
N ARG A 559 47.05 -6.95 38.63
CA ARG A 559 46.64 -7.90 37.58
C ARG A 559 45.12 -8.08 37.55
N GLY A 560 44.48 -8.22 38.71
CA GLY A 560 43.03 -8.33 38.80
C GLY A 560 42.29 -7.07 38.31
N MET A 561 42.81 -5.88 38.61
CA MET A 561 42.26 -4.62 38.07
C MET A 561 42.43 -4.51 36.55
N ALA A 562 43.54 -5.01 35.99
CA ALA A 562 43.73 -5.07 34.54
C ALA A 562 42.71 -6.02 33.87
N VAL A 563 42.41 -7.18 34.47
CA VAL A 563 41.33 -8.07 33.99
C VAL A 563 39.98 -7.37 34.03
N ILE A 564 39.66 -6.63 35.11
CA ILE A 564 38.42 -5.85 35.20
C ILE A 564 38.34 -4.78 34.09
N ALA A 565 39.44 -4.09 33.78
CA ALA A 565 39.48 -3.11 32.68
C ALA A 565 39.21 -3.76 31.31
N ILE A 566 39.76 -4.95 31.05
CA ILE A 566 39.46 -5.74 29.85
C ILE A 566 37.98 -6.14 29.81
N MET A 567 37.39 -6.54 30.94
CA MET A 567 35.96 -6.86 31.02
C MET A 567 35.06 -5.65 30.74
N VAL A 568 35.43 -4.44 31.20
CA VAL A 568 34.71 -3.20 30.85
C VAL A 568 34.74 -2.97 29.33
N GLY A 569 35.92 -3.10 28.70
CA GLY A 569 36.05 -3.00 27.24
C GLY A 569 35.19 -4.03 26.49
N GLY A 570 35.15 -5.28 27.00
CA GLY A 570 34.30 -6.34 26.46
C GLY A 570 32.80 -6.05 26.56
N ILE A 571 32.33 -5.47 27.69
CA ILE A 571 30.93 -5.04 27.86
C ILE A 571 30.59 -3.91 26.87
N ALA A 572 31.48 -2.92 26.72
CA ALA A 572 31.27 -1.81 25.79
C ALA A 572 31.21 -2.27 24.32
N LEU A 573 32.10 -3.19 23.91
CA LEU A 573 32.09 -3.78 22.57
C LEU A 573 30.84 -4.62 22.32
N THR A 574 30.46 -5.46 23.29
CA THR A 574 29.23 -6.28 23.22
C THR A 574 27.99 -5.40 23.10
N MET A 575 27.91 -4.30 23.86
CA MET A 575 26.83 -3.31 23.75
C MET A 575 26.76 -2.70 22.34
N PHE A 576 27.91 -2.31 21.76
CA PHE A 576 27.96 -1.75 20.40
C PHE A 576 27.50 -2.75 19.32
N ILE A 577 27.89 -4.02 19.43
CA ILE A 577 27.45 -5.09 18.52
C ILE A 577 25.94 -5.30 18.64
N LEU A 578 25.40 -5.38 19.86
CA LEU A 578 23.96 -5.54 20.11
C LEU A 578 23.14 -4.34 19.61
N GLU A 579 23.63 -3.11 19.80
CA GLU A 579 22.96 -1.91 19.26
C GLU A 579 22.91 -1.89 17.74
N SER A 580 23.97 -2.37 17.09
CA SER A 580 24.02 -2.49 15.63
C SER A 580 23.02 -3.55 15.13
N LEU A 581 22.92 -4.69 15.82
CA LEU A 581 22.05 -5.81 15.44
C LEU A 581 20.55 -5.48 15.48
N VAL A 582 20.14 -4.49 16.30
CA VAL A 582 18.74 -4.01 16.41
C VAL A 582 18.31 -3.08 15.26
N TRP A 583 19.24 -2.66 14.39
CA TRP A 583 18.99 -1.70 13.29
C TRP A 583 19.44 -2.18 11.90
N VAL A 584 20.18 -3.28 11.78
CA VAL A 584 20.56 -3.90 10.50
C VAL A 584 19.43 -4.80 9.94
N PHE A 585 18.41 -5.07 10.75
CA PHE A 585 17.14 -5.74 10.46
C PHE A 585 16.01 -4.92 11.11
#